data_AF-A0A195EIU9-F1
#
_entry.id   AF-A0A195EIU9-F1
#
_cell.length_a   1.000
_cell.length_b   1.000
_cell.length_c   1.000
_cell.angle_alpha   90.00
_cell.angle_beta   90.00
_cell.angle_gamma   90.00
#
_symmetry.space_group_name_H-M   'P 1'
#
loop_
_entity.id
_entity.type
_entity.pdbx_description
1 polymer ?
#
loop_
_entity_poly.entity_id
_entity_poly.type
_entity_poly.pdbx_seq_one_letter_code
_entity_poly.pdbx_strand_id
1 'polypeptide(L)'
;MSFMCDDGSQTDVIIASERRRGRWQYTNAIAITIGAAMGEEQARNRRSTRTACLAVQFNRVKARHVALLYDKCPHAPSGALLRARQSSAKLGNIRQWSEAFSSVGILLVSLIDSIDTVADIALIGLAVMGQNLILNMNDHGFVVCAYNRTVDKVKSFLENEAKGTKVIGAYSLKEMINTLKSPRRVMLLVKGKFLLLSQLKIYNSGSAVDAFIEQLVPLLSSGDIIIDGGNSEYQDTERRTKDLEQEGILFVGSGVSGGEDGARYGPSLMPGGNPKAWPHIKPIFQAICAKVNGEPCCDWVGETGAGHFVKMVHNGIEYGDMQIICEAYDLMRSGLQLTQEEMSTVFDEWNRSELDSFLIEITRDILKYKNEKGYLLERIRDTAGQKGTGKWTAIAALDYGVPVTLIGESVFSRCLSALKNERVEASAVLSGPDPVYKGDKKQFLEHLRKALYAAKIISYAQGFMLLREAAKVHNWNLNYGGIALMWRGGCIIRSVFLGNIKSAYDKNPKLSNLLLDDFFAKAMDKCHQSARTVVSTAVTIGIPTPALSTALAFYDGFRTGRLPANLLQAQRDYFGAHTYELLGQEGKFVHTNWTGHGGKVSASTYDA
;
A
#
# COMPACT_ATOMS: atom_id res chain seq x y z
N MET A 1 42.28 -28.19 -2.22
CA MET A 1 41.60 -28.47 -0.93
C MET A 1 40.45 -29.42 -1.21
N SER A 2 40.29 -30.45 -0.39
CA SER A 2 39.23 -31.46 -0.54
C SER A 2 38.10 -31.17 0.44
N PHE A 3 36.86 -31.17 -0.03
CA PHE A 3 35.66 -30.93 0.76
C PHE A 3 34.70 -32.11 0.64
N MET A 4 34.02 -32.45 1.72
CA MET A 4 32.98 -33.49 1.75
C MET A 4 31.62 -32.80 1.71
N CYS A 5 30.75 -33.19 0.78
CA CYS A 5 29.40 -32.67 0.64
C CYS A 5 28.41 -33.47 1.51
N ASP A 6 27.27 -32.88 1.85
CA ASP A 6 26.26 -33.48 2.74
C ASP A 6 25.62 -34.79 2.18
N ASP A 7 25.82 -35.07 0.89
CA ASP A 7 25.40 -36.33 0.24
C ASP A 7 26.48 -37.43 0.23
N GLY A 8 27.62 -37.20 0.92
CA GLY A 8 28.72 -38.14 1.04
C GLY A 8 29.70 -38.13 -0.13
N SER A 9 29.50 -37.27 -1.13
CA SER A 9 30.45 -37.11 -2.24
C SER A 9 31.66 -36.23 -1.83
N GLN A 10 32.85 -36.57 -2.34
CA GLN A 10 34.08 -35.83 -2.06
C GLN A 10 34.46 -34.98 -3.28
N THR A 11 34.62 -33.67 -3.08
CA THR A 11 34.94 -32.70 -4.14
C THR A 11 36.31 -32.07 -3.90
N ASP A 12 37.18 -32.15 -4.90
CA ASP A 12 38.50 -31.51 -4.86
C ASP A 12 38.48 -30.16 -5.59
N VAL A 13 38.89 -29.10 -4.87
CA VAL A 13 39.07 -27.75 -5.42
C VAL A 13 40.55 -27.50 -5.64
N ILE A 14 40.97 -27.33 -6.90
CA ILE A 14 42.33 -26.90 -7.27
C ILE A 14 42.33 -25.37 -7.36
N ILE A 15 43.15 -24.72 -6.53
CA ILE A 15 43.36 -23.27 -6.57
C ILE A 15 44.73 -23.03 -7.20
N ALA A 16 44.76 -22.41 -8.37
CA ALA A 16 46.00 -21.94 -8.99
C ALA A 16 46.22 -20.47 -8.61
N SER A 17 47.40 -20.14 -8.08
CA SER A 17 47.83 -18.76 -7.84
C SER A 17 49.10 -18.47 -8.66
N GLU A 18 49.12 -17.37 -9.40
CA GLU A 18 50.30 -16.92 -10.15
C GLU A 18 50.95 -15.72 -9.44
N ARG A 19 52.27 -15.74 -9.26
CA ARG A 19 53.03 -14.69 -8.55
C ARG A 19 53.70 -13.76 -9.55
N ARG A 20 53.18 -12.55 -9.74
CA ARG A 20 53.90 -11.46 -10.45
C ARG A 20 54.05 -10.24 -9.54
N ARG A 21 55.32 -9.84 -9.31
CA ARG A 21 55.73 -8.58 -8.66
C ARG A 21 55.03 -8.24 -7.33
N GLY A 22 55.07 -9.18 -6.38
CA GLY A 22 54.96 -8.84 -4.95
C GLY A 22 53.57 -8.52 -4.38
N ARG A 23 52.45 -8.74 -5.11
CA ARG A 23 51.10 -8.74 -4.53
C ARG A 23 50.32 -9.99 -4.96
N TRP A 24 49.56 -10.57 -4.03
CA TRP A 24 48.62 -11.66 -4.31
C TRP A 24 47.33 -11.08 -4.90
N GLN A 25 46.87 -11.60 -6.04
CA GLN A 25 45.52 -11.37 -6.57
C GLN A 25 44.82 -12.73 -6.71
N TYR A 26 43.58 -12.81 -6.23
CA TYR A 26 42.72 -13.99 -6.41
C TYR A 26 41.98 -13.86 -7.73
N THR A 27 42.13 -14.84 -8.62
CA THR A 27 41.34 -14.98 -9.86
C THR A 27 40.33 -16.13 -9.71
N ASN A 28 39.14 -15.93 -10.28
CA ASN A 28 37.93 -16.76 -10.20
C ASN A 28 38.16 -18.28 -10.18
N ALA A 29 37.56 -18.97 -9.20
CA ALA A 29 37.56 -20.42 -9.08
C ALA A 29 36.43 -21.05 -9.93
N ILE A 30 36.73 -22.14 -10.63
CA ILE A 30 35.76 -23.00 -11.32
C ILE A 30 35.67 -24.30 -10.52
N ALA A 31 34.49 -24.65 -10.02
CA ALA A 31 34.22 -25.93 -9.38
C ALA A 31 33.74 -26.94 -10.43
N ILE A 32 34.31 -28.15 -10.41
CA ILE A 32 33.89 -29.27 -11.27
C ILE A 32 33.43 -30.39 -10.34
N THR A 33 32.16 -30.77 -10.41
CA THR A 33 31.60 -31.89 -9.66
C THR A 33 31.61 -33.15 -10.53
N ILE A 34 32.21 -34.24 -10.05
CA ILE A 34 32.14 -35.56 -10.69
C ILE A 34 31.37 -36.48 -9.75
N GLY A 35 30.10 -36.77 -10.09
CA GLY A 35 29.29 -37.75 -9.39
C GLY A 35 29.43 -39.13 -10.02
N ALA A 36 29.93 -40.12 -9.27
CA ALA A 36 29.90 -41.52 -9.66
C ALA A 36 28.96 -42.29 -8.72
N ALA A 37 27.83 -42.73 -9.25
CA ALA A 37 26.96 -43.71 -8.60
C ALA A 37 27.49 -45.12 -8.90
N MET A 38 27.74 -45.94 -7.88
CA MET A 38 27.90 -47.39 -8.05
C MET A 38 27.29 -48.17 -6.90
N GLY A 39 26.41 -49.11 -7.28
CA GLY A 39 25.93 -50.22 -6.46
C GLY A 39 26.92 -51.38 -6.41
N GLU A 40 26.55 -52.39 -5.63
CA GLU A 40 27.39 -53.41 -5.01
C GLU A 40 28.00 -54.49 -5.94
N GLU A 41 29.10 -55.05 -5.40
CA GLU A 41 29.54 -56.46 -5.40
C GLU A 41 30.63 -57.02 -6.37
N GLN A 42 31.63 -57.65 -5.71
CA GLN A 42 32.52 -58.76 -6.07
C GLN A 42 33.86 -58.56 -6.84
N ALA A 43 34.91 -58.41 -6.03
CA ALA A 43 36.09 -59.28 -5.88
C ALA A 43 36.91 -59.83 -7.09
N ARG A 44 38.23 -59.56 -6.97
CA ARG A 44 39.45 -60.35 -7.34
C ARG A 44 40.20 -60.08 -8.67
N ASN A 45 41.43 -59.60 -8.45
CA ASN A 45 42.72 -59.93 -9.10
C ASN A 45 43.09 -59.38 -10.51
N ARG A 46 44.07 -58.47 -10.47
CA ARG A 46 45.30 -58.37 -11.30
C ARG A 46 45.18 -58.45 -12.83
N ARG A 47 45.37 -57.30 -13.52
CA ARG A 47 46.59 -56.89 -14.26
C ARG A 47 46.27 -55.85 -15.37
N SER A 48 47.18 -54.87 -15.46
CA SER A 48 47.63 -54.16 -16.67
C SER A 48 46.90 -52.89 -17.16
N THR A 49 47.78 -51.97 -17.56
CA THR A 49 47.71 -50.96 -18.63
C THR A 49 47.03 -49.60 -18.39
N ARG A 50 47.94 -48.63 -18.24
CA ARG A 50 47.95 -47.22 -18.67
C ARG A 50 47.07 -46.86 -19.89
N THR A 51 46.49 -45.66 -19.75
CA THR A 51 46.18 -44.62 -20.77
C THR A 51 45.20 -44.96 -21.88
N ALA A 52 43.99 -44.38 -21.81
CA ALA A 52 43.12 -44.21 -22.96
C ALA A 52 42.40 -42.85 -22.91
N CYS A 53 42.64 -42.02 -23.93
CA CYS A 53 41.77 -40.92 -24.33
C CYS A 53 40.38 -41.47 -24.67
N LEU A 54 39.31 -40.81 -24.24
CA LEU A 54 37.98 -41.04 -24.80
C LEU A 54 37.45 -39.78 -25.49
N ALA A 55 37.32 -39.91 -26.81
CA ALA A 55 36.49 -39.08 -27.66
C ALA A 55 35.01 -39.41 -27.39
N VAL A 56 34.15 -38.39 -27.36
CA VAL A 56 32.69 -38.57 -27.32
C VAL A 56 32.15 -38.50 -28.75
N GLN A 57 31.53 -39.60 -29.18
CA GLN A 57 30.78 -39.75 -30.43
C GLN A 57 29.45 -38.99 -30.37
N PHE A 58 29.16 -38.17 -31.39
CA PHE A 58 27.79 -37.79 -31.74
C PHE A 58 27.16 -38.91 -32.59
N ASN A 59 26.04 -39.44 -32.12
CA ASN A 59 25.27 -40.45 -32.82
C ASN A 59 24.53 -39.86 -34.04
N ARG A 60 24.54 -40.62 -35.13
CA ARG A 60 23.95 -40.33 -36.44
C ARG A 60 22.42 -40.17 -36.37
N VAL A 61 21.91 -38.99 -36.75
CA VAL A 61 20.53 -38.82 -37.22
C VAL A 61 20.49 -39.11 -38.72
N LYS A 62 19.70 -40.11 -39.13
CA LYS A 62 19.42 -40.40 -40.55
C LYS A 62 18.44 -39.36 -41.08
N ALA A 63 18.91 -38.50 -41.99
CA ALA A 63 18.07 -37.63 -42.79
C ALA A 63 17.32 -38.44 -43.87
N ARG A 64 16.01 -38.64 -43.69
CA ARG A 64 15.05 -38.83 -44.79
C ARG A 64 13.68 -38.31 -44.34
N HIS A 65 13.06 -37.51 -45.19
CA HIS A 65 11.77 -36.80 -45.06
C HIS A 65 11.81 -35.46 -44.32
N VAL A 66 12.01 -34.36 -45.07
CA VAL A 66 11.04 -33.25 -45.16
C VAL A 66 11.25 -32.61 -46.53
N ALA A 67 10.45 -33.04 -47.50
CA ALA A 67 10.06 -32.22 -48.63
C ALA A 67 8.58 -31.90 -48.42
N LEU A 68 8.16 -30.72 -48.91
CA LEU A 68 6.81 -30.13 -48.85
C LEU A 68 6.55 -29.24 -47.63
N LEU A 69 6.68 -27.93 -47.87
CA LEU A 69 5.61 -26.94 -47.64
C LEU A 69 6.17 -25.56 -47.93
N TYR A 70 6.09 -25.12 -49.19
CA TYR A 70 5.94 -23.70 -49.52
C TYR A 70 5.36 -23.62 -50.93
N ASP A 71 4.04 -23.62 -50.99
CA ASP A 71 3.32 -23.13 -52.14
C ASP A 71 2.06 -22.39 -51.65
N LYS A 72 1.77 -21.25 -52.29
CA LYS A 72 0.63 -20.31 -52.08
C LYS A 72 0.81 -19.16 -51.08
N CYS A 73 1.37 -18.05 -51.58
CA CYS A 73 0.66 -16.77 -51.59
C CYS A 73 1.23 -15.84 -52.68
N PRO A 74 0.41 -15.35 -53.63
CA PRO A 74 0.83 -14.40 -54.66
C PRO A 74 0.56 -12.96 -54.20
N HIS A 75 1.51 -12.04 -54.39
CA HIS A 75 1.34 -10.65 -54.86
C HIS A 75 2.69 -9.89 -54.73
N ALA A 76 3.05 -9.18 -55.81
CA ALA A 76 4.34 -8.60 -56.21
C ALA A 76 4.80 -7.36 -55.37
N PRO A 77 5.92 -6.63 -55.66
CA PRO A 77 6.82 -6.72 -56.81
C PRO A 77 8.36 -6.61 -56.59
N SER A 78 9.03 -6.99 -57.68
CA SER A 78 10.41 -6.82 -58.12
C SER A 78 11.17 -5.54 -57.75
N GLY A 79 12.46 -5.71 -57.41
CA GLY A 79 13.47 -4.66 -57.59
C GLY A 79 14.79 -4.94 -56.87
N ALA A 80 15.89 -5.02 -57.64
CA ALA A 80 17.30 -5.04 -57.20
C ALA A 80 17.78 -6.38 -56.59
N LEU A 81 18.85 -7.06 -57.02
CA LEU A 81 20.07 -6.63 -57.70
C LEU A 81 20.63 -7.78 -58.56
N LEU A 82 20.77 -7.50 -59.85
CA LEU A 82 21.85 -8.05 -60.66
C LEU A 82 23.18 -7.51 -60.12
N ARG A 83 24.09 -8.39 -59.71
CA ARG A 83 25.54 -8.31 -59.96
C ARG A 83 26.24 -9.54 -59.36
N ALA A 84 26.49 -10.54 -60.20
CA ALA A 84 27.66 -11.43 -60.14
C ALA A 84 27.53 -12.51 -61.24
N ARG A 85 27.79 -12.11 -62.49
CA ARG A 85 28.20 -13.06 -63.54
C ARG A 85 29.57 -12.61 -64.04
N GLN A 86 30.50 -13.57 -64.02
CA GLN A 86 31.80 -13.65 -64.71
C GLN A 86 33.01 -13.74 -63.78
N SER A 87 33.45 -14.98 -63.51
CA SER A 87 34.77 -15.46 -63.96
C SER A 87 34.92 -16.93 -63.60
N SER A 88 34.95 -17.77 -64.62
CA SER A 88 35.18 -19.21 -64.55
C SER A 88 36.67 -19.53 -64.49
N ALA A 89 36.99 -20.64 -63.81
CA ALA A 89 38.15 -21.52 -64.02
C ALA A 89 39.56 -21.04 -63.60
N LYS A 90 40.04 -21.59 -62.47
CA LYS A 90 41.30 -22.36 -62.39
C LYS A 90 41.31 -23.21 -61.11
N LEU A 91 41.45 -24.52 -61.30
CA LEU A 91 41.60 -25.54 -60.26
C LEU A 91 42.92 -25.37 -59.50
N GLY A 92 42.88 -25.45 -58.18
CA GLY A 92 44.04 -25.55 -57.31
C GLY A 92 43.67 -25.64 -55.83
N ASN A 93 43.76 -26.85 -55.26
CA ASN A 93 43.79 -27.18 -53.82
C ASN A 93 42.55 -26.91 -52.93
N ILE A 94 41.81 -27.99 -52.66
CA ILE A 94 40.78 -28.14 -51.61
C ILE A 94 41.47 -28.29 -50.24
N ARG A 95 42.10 -27.21 -49.74
CA ARG A 95 42.62 -27.18 -48.36
C ARG A 95 42.66 -25.77 -47.73
N GLN A 96 41.86 -24.84 -48.23
CA GLN A 96 41.85 -23.45 -47.76
C GLN A 96 40.43 -22.84 -47.64
N TRP A 97 39.42 -23.67 -47.35
CA TRP A 97 38.04 -23.20 -47.11
C TRP A 97 37.44 -23.67 -45.77
N SER A 98 38.25 -24.12 -44.81
CA SER A 98 37.76 -24.42 -43.45
C SER A 98 37.88 -23.25 -42.46
N GLU A 99 38.36 -22.07 -42.88
CA GLU A 99 38.51 -20.89 -42.00
C GLU A 99 37.61 -19.69 -42.36
N ALA A 100 36.79 -19.80 -43.41
CA ALA A 100 35.86 -18.74 -43.81
C ALA A 100 34.37 -19.07 -43.52
N PHE A 101 34.07 -20.24 -42.97
CA PHE A 101 32.70 -20.64 -42.56
C PHE A 101 32.53 -20.81 -41.05
N SER A 102 33.55 -20.51 -40.24
CA SER A 102 33.46 -20.47 -38.77
C SER A 102 33.14 -19.08 -38.21
N SER A 103 33.23 -18.02 -39.02
CA SER A 103 33.01 -16.62 -38.60
C SER A 103 31.66 -16.02 -39.04
N VAL A 104 30.84 -16.77 -39.79
CA VAL A 104 29.45 -16.38 -40.14
C VAL A 104 28.42 -17.32 -39.50
N GLY A 105 28.82 -18.53 -39.09
CA GLY A 105 27.98 -19.49 -38.37
C GLY A 105 27.91 -19.30 -36.85
N ILE A 106 28.75 -18.46 -36.26
CA ILE A 106 28.71 -18.09 -34.82
C ILE A 106 27.86 -16.83 -34.58
N LEU A 107 27.40 -16.16 -35.64
CA LEU A 107 26.52 -14.99 -35.55
C LEU A 107 25.03 -15.31 -35.79
N LEU A 108 24.64 -16.59 -35.85
CA LEU A 108 23.26 -17.00 -36.11
C LEU A 108 22.68 -18.06 -35.13
N VAL A 109 23.38 -18.36 -34.03
CA VAL A 109 22.81 -19.10 -32.88
C VAL A 109 22.73 -18.23 -31.61
N SER A 110 23.05 -16.95 -31.72
CA SER A 110 22.73 -15.93 -30.69
C SER A 110 21.64 -14.96 -31.15
N LEU A 111 20.86 -15.33 -32.17
CA LEU A 111 19.64 -14.61 -32.48
C LEU A 111 18.49 -15.16 -31.63
N ILE A 112 18.17 -14.37 -30.61
CA ILE A 112 16.79 -14.05 -30.26
C ILE A 112 16.06 -15.19 -29.51
N ASP A 113 16.37 -15.35 -28.22
CA ASP A 113 15.29 -15.16 -27.24
C ASP A 113 15.08 -13.64 -27.14
N SER A 114 14.50 -13.00 -28.18
CA SER A 114 13.73 -11.80 -27.88
C SER A 114 12.54 -12.35 -27.16
N ILE A 115 12.61 -12.31 -25.83
CA ILE A 115 11.41 -11.96 -25.11
C ILE A 115 11.05 -10.60 -25.70
N ASP A 116 10.17 -10.59 -26.69
CA ASP A 116 9.62 -9.36 -27.21
C ASP A 116 9.14 -8.57 -25.99
N THR A 117 9.52 -7.29 -25.89
CA THR A 117 9.10 -6.44 -24.78
C THR A 117 7.58 -6.20 -24.90
N VAL A 118 6.81 -7.15 -24.40
CA VAL A 118 5.36 -7.21 -24.57
C VAL A 118 4.61 -6.62 -23.38
N ALA A 119 5.21 -6.66 -22.18
CA ALA A 119 4.53 -6.26 -20.96
C ALA A 119 4.57 -4.74 -20.74
N ASP A 120 3.41 -4.17 -20.46
CA ASP A 120 3.24 -2.76 -20.13
C ASP A 120 3.75 -2.46 -18.71
N ILE A 121 3.57 -3.39 -17.78
CA ILE A 121 3.92 -3.24 -16.36
C ILE A 121 4.21 -4.60 -15.72
N ALA A 122 5.11 -4.63 -14.74
CA ALA A 122 5.29 -5.78 -13.86
C ALA A 122 4.63 -5.54 -12.49
N LEU A 123 4.09 -6.59 -11.87
CA LEU A 123 3.66 -6.56 -10.49
C LEU A 123 4.35 -7.66 -9.67
N ILE A 124 5.05 -7.24 -8.61
CA ILE A 124 5.72 -8.12 -7.64
C ILE A 124 4.82 -8.28 -6.42
N GLY A 125 4.37 -9.52 -6.15
CA GLY A 125 3.60 -9.87 -4.96
C GLY A 125 2.20 -10.39 -5.27
N LEU A 126 2.04 -11.71 -5.27
CA LEU A 126 0.81 -12.40 -5.67
C LEU A 126 -0.06 -12.81 -4.48
N ALA A 127 -0.30 -11.89 -3.55
CA ALA A 127 -1.39 -12.01 -2.58
C ALA A 127 -2.74 -11.64 -3.24
N VAL A 128 -3.85 -11.78 -2.52
CA VAL A 128 -5.22 -11.46 -3.00
C VAL A 128 -5.28 -10.10 -3.70
N MET A 129 -4.71 -9.05 -3.10
CA MET A 129 -4.70 -7.72 -3.71
C MET A 129 -3.92 -7.66 -5.03
N GLY A 130 -2.79 -8.36 -5.13
CA GLY A 130 -1.90 -8.31 -6.29
C GLY A 130 -2.47 -9.08 -7.47
N GLN A 131 -3.01 -10.27 -7.21
CA GLN A 131 -3.69 -11.07 -8.24
C GLN A 131 -4.87 -10.31 -8.86
N ASN A 132 -5.75 -9.76 -8.00
CA ASN A 132 -6.92 -9.02 -8.47
C ASN A 132 -6.54 -7.75 -9.24
N LEU A 133 -5.50 -7.03 -8.82
CA LEU A 133 -5.04 -5.85 -9.54
C LEU A 133 -4.41 -6.19 -10.90
N ILE A 134 -3.69 -7.31 -11.01
CA ILE A 134 -3.17 -7.83 -12.29
C ILE A 134 -4.34 -8.16 -13.24
N LEU A 135 -5.36 -8.87 -12.75
CA LEU A 135 -6.53 -9.22 -13.57
C LEU A 135 -7.30 -7.97 -14.01
N ASN A 136 -7.43 -6.98 -13.12
CA ASN A 136 -8.01 -5.68 -13.46
C ASN A 136 -7.23 -4.99 -14.60
N MET A 137 -5.91 -4.92 -14.49
CA MET A 137 -5.05 -4.37 -15.56
C MET A 137 -5.20 -5.14 -16.88
N ASN A 138 -5.26 -6.47 -16.83
CA ASN A 138 -5.48 -7.30 -18.01
C ASN A 138 -6.81 -6.99 -18.71
N ASP A 139 -7.89 -6.86 -17.94
CA ASP A 139 -9.23 -6.61 -18.49
C ASP A 139 -9.33 -5.23 -19.16
N HIS A 140 -8.49 -4.29 -18.73
CA HIS A 140 -8.35 -2.97 -19.34
C HIS A 140 -7.32 -2.93 -20.49
N GLY A 141 -6.87 -4.10 -20.95
CA GLY A 141 -6.08 -4.24 -22.17
C GLY A 141 -4.57 -4.14 -21.98
N PHE A 142 -4.06 -4.09 -20.75
CA PHE A 142 -2.63 -4.06 -20.48
C PHE A 142 -2.05 -5.47 -20.34
N VAL A 143 -0.87 -5.70 -20.93
CA VAL A 143 -0.11 -6.93 -20.72
C VAL A 143 0.70 -6.78 -19.44
N VAL A 144 0.46 -7.66 -18.47
CA VAL A 144 1.11 -7.58 -17.15
C VAL A 144 2.05 -8.76 -16.94
N CYS A 145 3.27 -8.46 -16.48
CA CYS A 145 4.22 -9.48 -16.03
C CYS A 145 4.05 -9.73 -14.52
N ALA A 146 3.58 -10.92 -14.15
CA ALA A 146 3.43 -11.37 -12.78
C ALA A 146 4.74 -11.95 -12.25
N TYR A 147 5.20 -11.44 -11.10
CA TYR A 147 6.35 -12.00 -10.40
C TYR A 147 6.08 -12.16 -8.90
N ASN A 148 6.70 -13.16 -8.29
CA ASN A 148 6.65 -13.35 -6.85
C ASN A 148 7.92 -14.09 -6.38
N ARG A 149 8.40 -13.77 -5.18
CA ARG A 149 9.59 -14.42 -4.58
C ARG A 149 9.46 -15.95 -4.54
N THR A 150 8.26 -16.45 -4.22
CA THR A 150 7.93 -17.88 -4.32
C THR A 150 7.35 -18.13 -5.71
N VAL A 151 8.16 -18.75 -6.57
CA VAL A 151 7.85 -19.02 -7.99
C VAL A 151 6.57 -19.85 -8.17
N ASP A 152 6.28 -20.80 -7.27
CA ASP A 152 5.07 -21.63 -7.39
C ASP A 152 3.77 -20.82 -7.33
N LYS A 153 3.78 -19.65 -6.68
CA LYS A 153 2.63 -18.74 -6.72
C LYS A 153 2.39 -18.15 -8.10
N VAL A 154 3.45 -17.94 -8.88
CA VAL A 154 3.34 -17.45 -10.27
C VAL A 154 2.69 -18.53 -11.13
N LYS A 155 3.19 -19.77 -11.03
CA LYS A 155 2.62 -20.92 -11.77
C LYS A 155 1.15 -21.14 -11.43
N SER A 156 0.83 -21.23 -10.13
CA SER A 156 -0.53 -21.42 -9.65
C SER A 156 -1.47 -20.33 -10.15
N PHE A 157 -1.06 -19.06 -10.11
CA PHE A 157 -1.89 -17.95 -10.61
C PHE A 157 -2.14 -18.05 -12.12
N LEU A 158 -1.12 -18.37 -12.92
CA LEU A 158 -1.25 -18.52 -14.38
C LEU A 158 -2.09 -19.75 -14.79
N GLU A 159 -2.02 -20.83 -14.01
CA GLU A 159 -2.78 -22.06 -14.26
C GLU A 159 -4.25 -21.95 -13.83
N ASN A 160 -4.57 -21.00 -12.94
CA ASN A 160 -5.90 -20.82 -12.38
C ASN A 160 -6.47 -19.45 -12.78
N GLU A 161 -6.38 -18.44 -11.92
CA GLU A 161 -7.12 -17.18 -12.05
C GLU A 161 -6.76 -16.38 -13.31
N ALA A 162 -5.49 -16.43 -13.75
CA ALA A 162 -5.01 -15.77 -14.96
C ALA A 162 -5.02 -16.66 -16.21
N LYS A 163 -5.57 -17.88 -16.14
CA LYS A 163 -5.65 -18.78 -17.29
C LYS A 163 -6.49 -18.17 -18.41
N GLY A 164 -5.93 -18.13 -19.63
CA GLY A 164 -6.61 -17.57 -20.80
C GLY A 164 -6.58 -16.04 -20.88
N THR A 165 -5.86 -15.38 -19.97
CA THR A 165 -5.59 -13.94 -20.03
C THR A 165 -4.32 -13.63 -20.83
N LYS A 166 -3.96 -12.35 -20.96
CA LYS A 166 -2.69 -11.91 -21.56
C LYS A 166 -1.56 -11.77 -20.52
N VAL A 167 -1.81 -12.15 -19.27
CA VAL A 167 -0.82 -12.09 -18.20
C VAL A 167 0.30 -13.08 -18.48
N ILE A 168 1.54 -12.64 -18.35
CA ILE A 168 2.73 -13.49 -18.45
C ILE A 168 3.37 -13.62 -17.07
N GLY A 169 4.08 -14.73 -16.82
CA GLY A 169 4.88 -14.90 -15.62
C GLY A 169 6.35 -14.71 -15.88
N ALA A 170 7.09 -14.31 -14.85
CA ALA A 170 8.54 -14.41 -14.82
C ALA A 170 8.98 -15.24 -13.60
N TYR A 171 10.11 -15.92 -13.73
CA TYR A 171 10.67 -16.81 -12.71
C TYR A 171 11.97 -16.29 -12.11
N SER A 172 12.50 -15.19 -12.64
CA SER A 172 13.57 -14.39 -12.04
C SER A 172 13.32 -12.89 -12.23
N LEU A 173 13.93 -12.04 -11.40
CA LEU A 173 13.85 -10.58 -11.56
C LEU A 173 14.42 -10.13 -12.91
N LYS A 174 15.52 -10.75 -13.36
CA LYS A 174 16.14 -10.43 -14.65
C LYS A 174 15.22 -10.73 -15.83
N GLU A 175 14.58 -11.91 -15.80
CA GLU A 175 13.56 -12.29 -16.79
C GLU A 175 12.39 -11.30 -16.78
N MET A 176 11.86 -10.96 -15.60
CA MET A 176 10.78 -9.99 -15.45
C MET A 176 11.14 -8.66 -16.10
N ILE A 177 12.31 -8.10 -15.78
CA ILE A 177 12.80 -6.82 -16.32
C ILE A 177 12.97 -6.85 -17.84
N ASN A 178 13.40 -7.97 -18.41
CA ASN A 178 13.57 -8.13 -19.85
C ASN A 178 12.24 -8.16 -20.62
N THR A 179 11.12 -8.47 -19.97
CA THR A 179 9.79 -8.51 -20.62
C THR A 179 9.15 -7.12 -20.79
N LEU A 180 9.66 -6.10 -20.09
CA LEU A 180 9.00 -4.81 -19.92
C LEU A 180 9.35 -3.81 -21.01
N LYS A 181 8.32 -3.12 -21.51
CA LYS A 181 8.46 -1.92 -22.36
C LYS A 181 9.16 -0.79 -21.59
N SER A 182 9.97 0.01 -22.28
CA SER A 182 10.62 1.20 -21.70
C SER A 182 9.73 2.45 -21.74
N PRO A 183 9.79 3.36 -20.76
CA PRO A 183 10.45 3.18 -19.46
C PRO A 183 9.77 2.05 -18.67
N ARG A 184 10.57 1.20 -18.02
CA ARG A 184 10.07 0.03 -17.31
C ARG A 184 9.25 0.48 -16.12
N ARG A 185 8.12 -0.20 -15.91
CA ARG A 185 7.20 0.07 -14.78
C ARG A 185 7.12 -1.17 -13.91
N VAL A 186 7.59 -1.08 -12.67
CA VAL A 186 7.60 -2.19 -11.72
C VAL A 186 6.82 -1.79 -10.47
N MET A 187 5.66 -2.43 -10.27
CA MET A 187 4.83 -2.23 -9.09
C MET A 187 5.12 -3.28 -8.01
N LEU A 188 5.37 -2.84 -6.79
CA LEU A 188 5.58 -3.65 -5.62
C LEU A 188 4.28 -3.68 -4.81
N LEU A 189 3.71 -4.86 -4.62
CA LEU A 189 2.55 -5.09 -3.75
C LEU A 189 2.87 -6.17 -2.72
N VAL A 190 3.94 -5.93 -1.99
CA VAL A 190 4.50 -6.85 -1.00
C VAL A 190 4.13 -6.42 0.41
N LYS A 191 4.21 -7.35 1.36
CA LYS A 191 3.92 -7.05 2.77
C LYS A 191 4.97 -6.08 3.31
N GLY A 192 4.56 -4.86 3.66
CA GLY A 192 5.36 -3.94 4.48
C GLY A 192 5.71 -4.61 5.82
N LYS A 193 6.96 -4.45 6.29
CA LYS A 193 7.45 -5.05 7.53
C LYS A 193 6.56 -4.59 8.70
N PHE A 194 5.88 -5.52 9.36
CA PHE A 194 5.07 -5.19 10.54
C PHE A 194 5.96 -5.14 11.78
N LEU A 195 5.87 -4.00 12.47
CA LEU A 195 6.35 -3.67 13.81
C LEU A 195 6.57 -4.86 14.74
N LEU A 196 7.83 -5.25 14.89
CA LEU A 196 8.36 -5.74 16.16
C LEU A 196 9.85 -5.37 16.33
N LEU A 197 10.54 -5.02 15.23
CA LEU A 197 11.94 -4.61 15.25
C LEU A 197 12.18 -3.12 14.91
N SER A 198 11.17 -2.35 14.50
CA SER A 198 11.35 -0.93 14.12
C SER A 198 11.41 0.04 15.31
N GLN A 199 11.02 -0.38 16.53
CA GLN A 199 11.17 0.44 17.73
C GLN A 199 12.63 0.52 18.22
N LEU A 200 13.49 -0.39 17.75
CA LEU A 200 14.93 -0.27 17.89
C LEU A 200 15.45 0.40 16.61
N LYS A 201 15.73 1.71 16.68
CA LYS A 201 16.46 2.52 15.67
C LYS A 201 17.86 1.95 15.29
N ILE A 202 18.15 0.69 15.63
CA ILE A 202 19.46 0.03 15.59
C ILE A 202 19.52 -1.04 14.47
N TYR A 203 18.40 -1.50 13.91
CA TYR A 203 18.43 -2.50 12.83
C TYR A 203 17.95 -1.96 11.47
N ASN A 204 18.91 -1.53 10.65
CA ASN A 204 18.80 -1.36 9.18
C ASN A 204 18.60 -2.71 8.44
N SER A 205 17.78 -3.62 8.96
CA SER A 205 17.27 -4.71 8.11
C SER A 205 16.08 -4.14 7.33
N GLY A 206 16.32 -3.76 6.07
CA GLY A 206 15.34 -3.10 5.21
C GLY A 206 13.96 -3.79 5.20
N SER A 207 12.92 -3.03 4.90
CA SER A 207 11.59 -3.62 4.67
C SER A 207 11.64 -4.56 3.46
N ALA A 208 10.61 -5.41 3.29
CA ALA A 208 10.52 -6.24 2.08
C ALA A 208 10.54 -5.40 0.79
N VAL A 209 10.05 -4.15 0.87
CA VAL A 209 10.11 -3.18 -0.23
C VAL A 209 11.56 -2.78 -0.52
N ASP A 210 12.33 -2.39 0.51
CA ASP A 210 13.73 -1.99 0.35
C ASP A 210 14.59 -3.12 -0.22
N ALA A 211 14.38 -4.36 0.26
CA ALA A 211 15.08 -5.54 -0.25
C ALA A 211 14.80 -5.82 -1.75
N PHE A 212 13.60 -5.48 -2.24
CA PHE A 212 13.31 -5.56 -3.67
C PHE A 212 13.93 -4.39 -4.44
N ILE A 213 13.89 -3.18 -3.89
CA ILE A 213 14.52 -2.01 -4.50
C ILE A 213 16.02 -2.26 -4.73
N GLU A 214 16.73 -2.75 -3.71
CA GLU A 214 18.16 -3.09 -3.80
C GLU A 214 18.48 -4.09 -4.93
N GLN A 215 17.60 -5.06 -5.18
CA GLN A 215 17.76 -6.03 -6.26
C GLN A 215 17.34 -5.50 -7.63
N LEU A 216 16.41 -4.54 -7.68
CA LEU A 216 15.89 -3.97 -8.91
C LEU A 216 16.82 -2.91 -9.48
N VAL A 217 17.39 -2.04 -8.64
CA VAL A 217 18.24 -0.91 -9.09
C VAL A 217 19.34 -1.34 -10.07
N PRO A 218 20.12 -2.42 -9.85
CA PRO A 218 21.16 -2.85 -10.79
C PRO A 218 20.64 -3.34 -12.15
N LEU A 219 19.33 -3.61 -12.26
CA LEU A 219 18.67 -4.11 -13.47
C LEU A 219 17.90 -3.03 -14.23
N LEU A 220 17.69 -1.87 -13.62
CA LEU A 220 16.93 -0.75 -14.18
C LEU A 220 17.86 0.25 -14.89
N SER A 221 17.26 1.08 -15.74
CA SER A 221 17.93 2.16 -16.45
C SER A 221 17.35 3.50 -16.02
N SER A 222 18.12 4.59 -16.21
CA SER A 222 17.63 5.95 -15.89
C SER A 222 16.28 6.23 -16.56
N GLY A 223 15.33 6.75 -15.80
CA GLY A 223 13.95 7.01 -16.24
C GLY A 223 12.97 5.85 -16.00
N ASP A 224 13.45 4.66 -15.63
CA ASP A 224 12.59 3.56 -15.20
C ASP A 224 11.89 3.89 -13.87
N ILE A 225 10.78 3.19 -13.61
CA ILE A 225 9.81 3.55 -12.57
C ILE A 225 9.58 2.38 -11.62
N ILE A 226 9.81 2.63 -10.33
CA ILE A 226 9.36 1.74 -9.24
C ILE A 226 8.14 2.36 -8.57
N ILE A 227 7.09 1.56 -8.41
CA ILE A 227 5.84 1.95 -7.75
C ILE A 227 5.68 1.09 -6.51
N ASP A 228 5.68 1.66 -5.32
CA ASP A 228 5.28 0.95 -4.10
C ASP A 228 3.77 1.12 -3.91
N GLY A 229 3.00 0.05 -4.11
CA GLY A 229 1.55 0.02 -3.90
C GLY A 229 1.12 -0.45 -2.52
N GLY A 230 2.09 -0.73 -1.63
CA GLY A 230 1.84 -1.24 -0.30
C GLY A 230 1.23 -0.19 0.64
N ASN A 231 0.92 -0.60 1.87
CA ASN A 231 0.67 0.33 2.96
C ASN A 231 2.00 0.67 3.65
N SER A 232 2.87 1.41 2.96
CA SER A 232 4.16 1.85 3.48
C SER A 232 4.03 3.14 4.29
N GLU A 233 4.98 3.37 5.18
CA GLU A 233 5.12 4.63 5.92
C GLU A 233 5.52 5.76 4.95
N TYR A 234 4.94 6.95 5.10
CA TYR A 234 5.18 8.03 4.14
C TYR A 234 6.63 8.55 4.20
N GLN A 235 7.26 8.52 5.37
CA GLN A 235 8.67 8.88 5.57
C GLN A 235 9.63 7.90 4.87
N ASP A 236 9.27 6.60 4.83
CA ASP A 236 10.02 5.62 4.03
C ASP A 236 9.91 5.94 2.54
N THR A 237 8.74 6.39 2.09
CA THR A 237 8.55 6.83 0.70
C THR A 237 9.34 8.10 0.38
N GLU A 238 9.37 9.09 1.26
CA GLU A 238 10.21 10.28 1.09
C GLU A 238 11.69 9.91 0.93
N ARG A 239 12.19 9.04 1.83
CA ARG A 239 13.56 8.51 1.74
C ARG A 239 13.79 7.82 0.40
N ARG A 240 12.93 6.86 0.04
CA ARG A 240 13.06 6.09 -1.22
C ARG A 240 13.01 6.97 -2.46
N THR A 241 12.13 7.97 -2.48
CA THR A 241 12.05 8.94 -3.59
C THR A 241 13.37 9.68 -3.75
N LYS A 242 13.96 10.16 -2.66
CA LYS A 242 15.22 10.90 -2.68
C LYS A 242 16.42 10.03 -3.05
N ASP A 243 16.49 8.81 -2.52
CA ASP A 243 17.59 7.88 -2.79
C ASP A 243 17.58 7.42 -4.25
N LEU A 244 16.40 7.06 -4.79
CA LEU A 244 16.28 6.58 -6.16
C LEU A 244 16.43 7.69 -7.21
N GLU A 245 16.10 8.94 -6.88
CA GLU A 245 16.35 10.06 -7.77
C GLU A 245 17.85 10.26 -8.06
N GLN A 246 18.73 9.96 -7.10
CA GLN A 246 20.19 10.01 -7.29
C GLN A 246 20.70 8.94 -8.27
N GLU A 247 19.99 7.81 -8.34
CA GLU A 247 20.26 6.71 -9.29
C GLU A 247 19.54 6.91 -10.64
N GLY A 248 18.85 8.04 -10.83
CA GLY A 248 18.08 8.33 -12.03
C GLY A 248 16.80 7.51 -12.18
N ILE A 249 16.35 6.84 -11.11
CA ILE A 249 15.14 6.01 -11.07
C ILE A 249 13.98 6.82 -10.49
N LEU A 250 12.82 6.76 -11.13
CA LEU A 250 11.63 7.47 -10.67
C LEU A 250 10.86 6.60 -9.67
N PHE A 251 10.57 7.13 -8.48
CA PHE A 251 9.81 6.41 -7.46
C PHE A 251 8.42 7.01 -7.24
N VAL A 252 7.41 6.15 -7.11
CA VAL A 252 6.04 6.51 -6.76
C VAL A 252 5.56 5.66 -5.58
N GLY A 253 5.18 6.30 -4.48
CA GLY A 253 4.39 5.66 -3.42
C GLY A 253 2.91 5.86 -3.71
N SER A 254 2.15 4.79 -3.88
CA SER A 254 0.74 4.84 -4.24
C SER A 254 -0.12 4.07 -3.27
N GLY A 255 -1.01 4.78 -2.57
CA GLY A 255 -2.08 4.12 -1.83
C GLY A 255 -3.01 3.34 -2.75
N VAL A 256 -3.31 2.09 -2.41
CA VAL A 256 -4.35 1.28 -3.06
C VAL A 256 -5.45 0.94 -2.06
N SER A 257 -6.69 1.37 -2.30
CA SER A 257 -7.84 1.12 -1.40
C SER A 257 -9.01 0.48 -2.15
N GLY A 258 -9.79 -0.35 -1.46
CA GLY A 258 -10.97 -1.04 -2.00
C GLY A 258 -11.15 -2.51 -1.62
N GLY A 259 -10.16 -3.08 -0.92
CA GLY A 259 -10.19 -4.51 -0.59
C GLY A 259 -10.05 -5.39 -1.83
N GLU A 260 -10.41 -6.65 -1.69
CA GLU A 260 -10.32 -7.66 -2.75
C GLU A 260 -11.17 -7.28 -3.97
N ASP A 261 -12.45 -6.99 -3.74
CA ASP A 261 -13.41 -6.64 -4.78
C ASP A 261 -13.05 -5.33 -5.48
N GLY A 262 -12.67 -4.31 -4.69
CA GLY A 262 -12.18 -3.05 -5.24
C GLY A 262 -10.92 -3.23 -6.09
N ALA A 263 -9.95 -4.04 -5.67
CA ALA A 263 -8.76 -4.30 -6.50
C ALA A 263 -9.12 -4.92 -7.86
N ARG A 264 -10.14 -5.78 -7.90
CA ARG A 264 -10.55 -6.52 -9.10
C ARG A 264 -11.29 -5.66 -10.12
N TYR A 265 -12.16 -4.77 -9.66
CA TYR A 265 -13.10 -4.04 -10.53
C TYR A 265 -12.89 -2.54 -10.59
N GLY A 266 -12.14 -1.96 -9.64
CA GLY A 266 -11.89 -0.53 -9.59
C GLY A 266 -11.47 -0.04 -8.22
N PRO A 267 -10.18 -0.01 -7.88
CA PRO A 267 -9.74 0.52 -6.61
C PRO A 267 -9.70 2.06 -6.65
N SER A 268 -9.57 2.68 -5.48
CA SER A 268 -9.04 4.03 -5.38
C SER A 268 -7.51 3.97 -5.38
N LEU A 269 -6.87 4.78 -6.22
CA LEU A 269 -5.41 4.86 -6.36
C LEU A 269 -4.93 6.27 -6.03
N MET A 270 -3.92 6.38 -5.19
CA MET A 270 -3.43 7.65 -4.63
C MET A 270 -1.92 7.81 -4.88
N PRO A 271 -1.46 7.98 -6.13
CA PRO A 271 -0.04 8.07 -6.46
C PRO A 271 0.57 9.43 -6.04
N GLY A 272 1.71 9.37 -5.35
CA GLY A 272 2.61 10.51 -5.14
C GLY A 272 4.07 10.08 -5.18
N GLY A 273 5.00 11.02 -5.32
CA GLY A 273 6.43 10.69 -5.48
C GLY A 273 7.15 11.63 -6.44
N ASN A 274 7.90 11.07 -7.39
CA ASN A 274 8.53 11.84 -8.45
C ASN A 274 7.52 12.18 -9.57
N PRO A 275 7.17 13.45 -9.81
CA PRO A 275 6.13 13.83 -10.76
C PRO A 275 6.44 13.45 -12.21
N LYS A 276 7.72 13.23 -12.56
CA LYS A 276 8.11 12.77 -13.90
C LYS A 276 7.58 11.37 -14.23
N ALA A 277 7.25 10.56 -13.21
CA ALA A 277 6.67 9.23 -13.42
C ALA A 277 5.20 9.29 -13.86
N TRP A 278 4.45 10.34 -13.47
CA TRP A 278 3.00 10.39 -13.62
C TRP A 278 2.52 10.19 -15.06
N PRO A 279 3.08 10.86 -16.09
CA PRO A 279 2.63 10.67 -17.48
C PRO A 279 2.77 9.22 -17.98
N HIS A 280 3.72 8.45 -17.43
CA HIS A 280 3.99 7.07 -17.84
C HIS A 280 3.08 6.04 -17.17
N ILE A 281 2.51 6.36 -16.01
CA ILE A 281 1.65 5.46 -15.23
C ILE A 281 0.17 5.87 -15.28
N LYS A 282 -0.13 7.15 -15.55
CA LYS A 282 -1.48 7.71 -15.61
C LYS A 282 -2.44 6.88 -16.47
N PRO A 283 -2.10 6.45 -17.71
CA PRO A 283 -3.02 5.69 -18.54
C PRO A 283 -3.44 4.36 -17.91
N ILE A 284 -2.51 3.67 -17.24
CA ILE A 284 -2.80 2.41 -16.54
C ILE A 284 -3.66 2.68 -15.31
N PHE A 285 -3.22 3.64 -14.48
CA PHE A 285 -3.84 3.91 -13.19
C PHE A 285 -5.27 4.43 -13.32
N GLN A 286 -5.53 5.37 -14.24
CA GLN A 286 -6.89 5.88 -14.46
C GLN A 286 -7.79 4.89 -15.21
N ALA A 287 -7.20 4.01 -16.02
CA ALA A 287 -7.96 2.94 -16.67
C ALA A 287 -8.44 1.89 -15.67
N ILE A 288 -7.67 1.53 -14.66
CA ILE A 288 -8.06 0.45 -13.73
C ILE A 288 -8.80 0.91 -12.48
N CYS A 289 -8.75 2.19 -12.11
CA CYS A 289 -9.39 2.69 -10.88
C CYS A 289 -10.93 2.70 -10.97
N ALA A 290 -11.63 2.89 -9.85
CA ALA A 290 -13.06 3.20 -9.88
C ALA A 290 -13.34 4.49 -10.65
N LYS A 291 -14.56 4.64 -11.19
CA LYS A 291 -15.03 5.88 -11.81
C LYS A 291 -16.34 6.29 -11.17
N VAL A 292 -16.51 7.59 -10.90
CA VAL A 292 -17.76 8.17 -10.41
C VAL A 292 -18.15 9.28 -11.36
N ASN A 293 -19.34 9.19 -11.95
CA ASN A 293 -19.82 10.13 -12.99
C ASN A 293 -18.83 10.27 -14.17
N GLY A 294 -18.11 9.19 -14.51
CA GLY A 294 -17.08 9.19 -15.55
C GLY A 294 -15.71 9.72 -15.10
N GLU A 295 -15.60 10.31 -13.91
CA GLU A 295 -14.31 10.80 -13.38
C GLU A 295 -13.53 9.66 -12.69
N PRO A 296 -12.23 9.47 -13.00
CA PRO A 296 -11.41 8.45 -12.36
C PRO A 296 -11.14 8.80 -10.89
N CYS A 297 -11.30 7.82 -10.00
CA CYS A 297 -10.92 7.89 -8.58
C CYS A 297 -9.39 7.72 -8.41
N CYS A 298 -8.63 8.44 -9.23
CA CYS A 298 -7.17 8.44 -9.29
C CYS A 298 -6.66 9.71 -9.97
N ASP A 299 -5.83 10.46 -9.27
CA ASP A 299 -5.05 11.56 -9.82
C ASP A 299 -3.72 11.70 -9.08
N TRP A 300 -2.82 12.54 -9.59
CA TRP A 300 -1.55 12.82 -8.91
C TRP A 300 -1.80 13.55 -7.59
N VAL A 301 -1.37 12.94 -6.48
CA VAL A 301 -1.60 13.45 -5.13
C VAL A 301 -0.64 14.59 -4.80
N GLY A 302 0.64 14.41 -5.11
CA GLY A 302 1.70 15.32 -4.70
C GLY A 302 3.08 14.67 -4.69
N GLU A 303 4.06 15.40 -4.19
CA GLU A 303 5.46 15.04 -4.21
C GLU A 303 5.82 14.00 -3.12
N THR A 304 6.89 13.24 -3.34
CA THR A 304 7.51 12.37 -2.32
C THR A 304 6.52 11.42 -1.61
N GLY A 305 6.35 11.52 -0.29
CA GLY A 305 5.47 10.67 0.53
C GLY A 305 3.98 10.94 0.42
N ALA A 306 3.55 11.96 -0.34
CA ALA A 306 2.18 12.48 -0.31
C ALA A 306 1.10 11.40 -0.57
N GLY A 307 1.31 10.51 -1.54
CA GLY A 307 0.37 9.45 -1.89
C GLY A 307 0.11 8.47 -0.74
N HIS A 308 1.18 8.03 -0.06
CA HIS A 308 1.05 7.17 1.12
C HIS A 308 0.54 7.92 2.34
N PHE A 309 0.84 9.22 2.50
CA PHE A 309 0.27 10.03 3.57
C PHE A 309 -1.26 10.16 3.42
N VAL A 310 -1.75 10.46 2.20
CA VAL A 310 -3.19 10.50 1.92
C VAL A 310 -3.84 9.14 2.19
N LYS A 311 -3.18 8.04 1.82
CA LYS A 311 -3.69 6.69 2.14
C LYS A 311 -3.73 6.41 3.64
N MET A 312 -2.72 6.85 4.38
CA MET A 312 -2.68 6.73 5.83
C MET A 312 -3.86 7.47 6.45
N VAL A 313 -4.10 8.73 6.08
CA VAL A 313 -5.24 9.52 6.57
C VAL A 313 -6.58 8.92 6.18
N HIS A 314 -6.73 8.39 4.95
CA HIS A 314 -7.91 7.62 4.54
C HIS A 314 -8.19 6.48 5.54
N ASN A 315 -7.16 5.73 5.93
CA ASN A 315 -7.31 4.63 6.91
C ASN A 315 -7.62 5.12 8.32
N GLY A 316 -7.12 6.29 8.72
CA GLY A 316 -7.53 6.94 9.96
C GLY A 316 -9.03 7.27 9.95
N ILE A 317 -9.51 7.89 8.87
CA ILE A 317 -10.95 8.21 8.68
C ILE A 317 -11.78 6.92 8.65
N GLU A 318 -11.31 5.87 7.99
CA GLU A 318 -11.94 4.54 7.99
C GLU A 318 -12.13 4.01 9.42
N TYR A 319 -11.13 4.17 10.29
CA TYR A 319 -11.23 3.75 11.69
C TYR A 319 -12.28 4.57 12.44
N GLY A 320 -12.33 5.88 12.19
CA GLY A 320 -13.35 6.78 12.72
C GLY A 320 -14.77 6.39 12.33
N ASP A 321 -15.01 6.19 11.03
CA ASP A 321 -16.31 5.81 10.50
C ASP A 321 -16.79 4.45 11.05
N MET A 322 -15.90 3.46 11.09
CA MET A 322 -16.23 2.16 11.69
C MET A 322 -16.61 2.30 13.18
N GLN A 323 -15.86 3.10 13.94
CA GLN A 323 -16.07 3.25 15.37
C GLN A 323 -17.41 3.94 15.69
N ILE A 324 -17.76 5.03 14.99
CA ILE A 324 -19.06 5.70 15.20
C ILE A 324 -20.24 4.82 14.80
N ILE A 325 -20.08 3.95 13.80
CA ILE A 325 -21.08 2.94 13.43
C ILE A 325 -21.22 1.88 14.53
N CYS A 326 -20.11 1.40 15.10
CA CYS A 326 -20.12 0.48 16.24
C CYS A 326 -20.80 1.08 17.47
N GLU A 327 -20.58 2.36 17.76
CA GLU A 327 -21.23 3.07 18.87
C GLU A 327 -22.75 3.20 18.64
N ALA A 328 -23.17 3.51 17.42
CA ALA A 328 -24.60 3.51 17.09
C ALA A 328 -25.23 2.11 17.21
N TYR A 329 -24.52 1.07 16.76
CA TYR A 329 -24.94 -0.32 16.96
C TYR A 329 -25.11 -0.66 18.45
N ASP A 330 -24.16 -0.30 19.32
CA ASP A 330 -24.25 -0.62 20.74
C ASP A 330 -25.37 0.15 21.45
N LEU A 331 -25.58 1.42 21.09
CA LEU A 331 -26.73 2.19 21.57
C LEU A 331 -28.07 1.57 21.15
N MET A 332 -28.17 1.03 19.93
CA MET A 332 -29.38 0.32 19.49
C MET A 332 -29.56 -1.04 20.18
N ARG A 333 -28.48 -1.81 20.33
CA ARG A 333 -28.50 -3.14 20.93
C ARG A 333 -28.71 -3.08 22.44
N SER A 334 -27.85 -2.35 23.16
CA SER A 334 -27.82 -2.31 24.61
C SER A 334 -28.80 -1.27 25.15
N GLY A 335 -28.90 -0.11 24.49
CA GLY A 335 -29.77 0.98 24.90
C GLY A 335 -31.23 0.78 24.52
N LEU A 336 -31.49 0.55 23.24
CA LEU A 336 -32.86 0.40 22.72
C LEU A 336 -33.36 -1.05 22.71
N GLN A 337 -32.50 -2.04 22.97
CA GLN A 337 -32.82 -3.47 22.94
C GLN A 337 -33.46 -3.90 21.60
N LEU A 338 -32.93 -3.37 20.49
CA LEU A 338 -33.35 -3.79 19.15
C LEU A 338 -32.70 -5.13 18.78
N THR A 339 -33.44 -5.94 18.04
CA THR A 339 -32.94 -7.17 17.40
C THR A 339 -32.01 -6.84 16.22
N GLN A 340 -31.20 -7.80 15.78
CA GLN A 340 -30.34 -7.60 14.60
C GLN A 340 -31.12 -7.30 13.32
N GLU A 341 -32.32 -7.85 13.17
CA GLU A 341 -33.20 -7.58 12.01
C GLU A 341 -33.71 -6.14 12.03
N GLU A 342 -34.17 -5.64 13.19
CA GLU A 342 -34.58 -4.25 13.37
C GLU A 342 -33.40 -3.29 13.13
N MET A 343 -32.23 -3.57 13.71
CA MET A 343 -31.03 -2.77 13.48
C MET A 343 -30.61 -2.76 12.01
N SER A 344 -30.69 -3.90 11.31
CA SER A 344 -30.40 -3.95 9.88
C SER A 344 -31.39 -3.10 9.09
N THR A 345 -32.68 -3.11 9.44
CA THR A 345 -33.69 -2.25 8.82
C THR A 345 -33.37 -0.78 9.01
N VAL A 346 -32.99 -0.37 10.23
CA VAL A 346 -32.55 1.01 10.53
C VAL A 346 -31.34 1.40 9.68
N PHE A 347 -30.32 0.55 9.56
CA PHE A 347 -29.16 0.84 8.72
C PHE A 347 -29.51 0.88 7.22
N ASP A 348 -30.48 0.09 6.74
CA ASP A 348 -30.99 0.21 5.36
C ASP A 348 -31.66 1.56 5.11
N GLU A 349 -32.47 2.03 6.06
CA GLU A 349 -33.09 3.36 6.00
C GLU A 349 -32.03 4.47 6.01
N TRP A 350 -31.02 4.36 6.88
CA TRP A 350 -29.92 5.32 6.95
C TRP A 350 -29.10 5.33 5.66
N ASN A 351 -28.90 4.18 5.01
CA ASN A 351 -28.18 4.10 3.74
C ASN A 351 -28.92 4.75 2.56
N ARG A 352 -30.19 5.17 2.74
CA ARG A 352 -30.97 5.93 1.75
C ARG A 352 -31.05 7.42 2.09
N SER A 353 -30.25 7.88 3.05
CA SER A 353 -30.18 9.26 3.53
C SER A 353 -28.80 9.88 3.26
N GLU A 354 -28.43 10.96 3.96
CA GLU A 354 -27.09 11.55 3.90
C GLU A 354 -25.94 10.61 4.37
N LEU A 355 -26.30 9.48 5.00
CA LEU A 355 -25.38 8.44 5.44
C LEU A 355 -25.09 7.36 4.38
N ASP A 356 -25.65 7.47 3.17
CA ASP A 356 -25.36 6.56 2.04
C ASP A 356 -23.85 6.37 1.86
N SER A 357 -23.40 5.17 2.21
CA SER A 357 -21.99 4.80 2.21
C SER A 357 -21.82 3.29 2.25
N PHE A 358 -20.67 2.84 1.74
CA PHE A 358 -20.34 1.41 1.74
C PHE A 358 -20.29 0.81 3.16
N LEU A 359 -19.79 1.56 4.15
CA LEU A 359 -19.70 1.05 5.52
C LEU A 359 -21.08 0.83 6.15
N ILE A 360 -22.05 1.72 5.88
CA ILE A 360 -23.43 1.55 6.35
C ILE A 360 -24.10 0.36 5.62
N GLU A 361 -23.88 0.23 4.31
CA GLU A 361 -24.35 -0.90 3.50
C GLU A 361 -23.88 -2.25 4.05
N ILE A 362 -22.56 -2.42 4.27
CA ILE A 362 -22.04 -3.69 4.79
C ILE A 362 -22.47 -3.92 6.24
N THR A 363 -22.68 -2.88 7.06
CA THR A 363 -23.21 -3.04 8.41
C THR A 363 -24.62 -3.61 8.40
N ARG A 364 -25.49 -3.11 7.50
CA ARG A 364 -26.83 -3.70 7.26
C ARG A 364 -26.72 -5.18 6.91
N ASP A 365 -25.84 -5.54 5.98
CA ASP A 365 -25.70 -6.91 5.48
C ASP A 365 -25.11 -7.86 6.54
N ILE A 366 -24.12 -7.39 7.31
CA ILE A 366 -23.52 -8.13 8.43
C ILE A 366 -24.56 -8.46 9.50
N LEU A 367 -25.43 -7.50 9.85
CA LEU A 367 -26.52 -7.71 10.82
C LEU A 367 -27.55 -8.73 10.35
N LYS A 368 -27.78 -8.84 9.04
CA LYS A 368 -28.70 -9.84 8.45
C LYS A 368 -28.06 -11.22 8.31
N TYR A 369 -26.74 -11.32 8.29
CA TYR A 369 -26.05 -12.55 7.93
C TYR A 369 -26.23 -13.66 8.97
N LYS A 370 -26.75 -14.81 8.50
CA LYS A 370 -26.89 -16.04 9.26
C LYS A 370 -26.13 -17.16 8.57
N ASN A 371 -25.44 -17.99 9.35
CA ASN A 371 -24.99 -19.30 8.90
C ASN A 371 -25.80 -20.40 9.60
N GLU A 372 -25.39 -21.66 9.44
CA GLU A 372 -26.05 -22.83 10.03
C GLU A 372 -26.27 -22.74 11.55
N LYS A 373 -25.47 -21.93 12.27
CA LYS A 373 -25.63 -21.72 13.73
C LYS A 373 -26.19 -20.33 14.08
N GLY A 374 -27.02 -19.76 13.21
CA GLY A 374 -27.71 -18.48 13.44
C GLY A 374 -26.90 -17.25 13.06
N TYR A 375 -27.23 -16.10 13.68
CA TYR A 375 -26.53 -14.83 13.42
C TYR A 375 -25.04 -14.95 13.73
N LEU A 376 -24.20 -14.58 12.76
CA LEU A 376 -22.76 -14.70 12.93
C LEU A 376 -22.19 -13.63 13.86
N LEU A 377 -22.69 -12.39 13.78
CA LEU A 377 -22.11 -11.22 14.47
C LEU A 377 -21.96 -11.42 15.98
N GLU A 378 -23.00 -11.92 16.66
CA GLU A 378 -22.99 -12.15 18.12
C GLU A 378 -21.99 -13.20 18.58
N ARG A 379 -21.50 -14.03 17.66
CA ARG A 379 -20.51 -15.08 17.94
C ARG A 379 -19.07 -14.66 17.60
N ILE A 380 -18.88 -13.46 17.04
CA ILE A 380 -17.56 -12.92 16.76
C ILE A 380 -16.97 -12.39 18.07
N ARG A 381 -15.71 -12.76 18.35
CA ARG A 381 -14.98 -12.23 19.50
C ARG A 381 -14.77 -10.72 19.33
N ASP A 382 -15.13 -9.95 20.36
CA ASP A 382 -15.04 -8.48 20.42
C ASP A 382 -13.61 -7.98 20.67
N THR A 383 -12.66 -8.43 19.84
CA THR A 383 -11.25 -8.01 19.86
C THR A 383 -10.85 -7.53 18.48
N ALA A 384 -10.84 -6.21 18.28
CA ALA A 384 -10.56 -5.61 16.99
C ALA A 384 -9.05 -5.64 16.68
N GLY A 385 -8.68 -6.28 15.56
CA GLY A 385 -7.33 -6.20 15.02
C GLY A 385 -7.03 -4.82 14.40
N GLN A 386 -5.75 -4.51 14.27
CA GLN A 386 -5.27 -3.34 13.53
C GLN A 386 -3.93 -3.62 12.85
N LYS A 387 -3.72 -3.03 11.67
CA LYS A 387 -2.50 -3.21 10.85
C LYS A 387 -1.56 -2.00 10.92
N GLY A 388 -1.76 -1.08 11.87
CA GLY A 388 -0.85 0.04 12.16
C GLY A 388 -1.19 1.36 11.47
N THR A 389 -1.82 1.37 10.30
CA THR A 389 -2.08 2.60 9.52
C THR A 389 -2.97 3.63 10.24
N GLY A 390 -4.00 3.17 10.97
CA GLY A 390 -4.82 4.07 11.81
C GLY A 390 -4.01 4.71 12.95
N LYS A 391 -3.10 3.94 13.57
CA LYS A 391 -2.19 4.43 14.61
C LYS A 391 -1.23 5.48 14.06
N TRP A 392 -0.67 5.28 12.86
CA TRP A 392 0.21 6.27 12.22
C TRP A 392 -0.49 7.61 11.98
N THR A 393 -1.78 7.60 11.63
CA THR A 393 -2.56 8.85 11.50
C THR A 393 -2.63 9.60 12.83
N ALA A 394 -2.92 8.91 13.92
CA ALA A 394 -3.00 9.53 15.25
C ALA A 394 -1.63 10.02 15.73
N ILE A 395 -0.55 9.30 15.43
CA ILE A 395 0.83 9.74 15.76
C ILE A 395 1.22 10.97 14.94
N ALA A 396 0.99 10.97 13.62
CA ALA A 396 1.28 12.13 12.78
C ALA A 396 0.49 13.37 13.22
N ALA A 397 -0.75 13.19 13.68
CA ALA A 397 -1.54 14.27 14.26
C ALA A 397 -0.89 14.87 15.52
N LEU A 398 -0.35 14.02 16.41
CA LEU A 398 0.38 14.47 17.59
C LEU A 398 1.69 15.17 17.20
N ASP A 399 2.45 14.60 16.27
CA ASP A 399 3.73 15.15 15.79
C ASP A 399 3.54 16.55 15.15
N TYR A 400 2.43 16.78 14.45
CA TYR A 400 2.12 18.07 13.81
C TYR A 400 1.24 18.99 14.66
N GLY A 401 0.91 18.62 15.90
CA GLY A 401 0.05 19.44 16.77
C GLY A 401 -1.37 19.66 16.25
N VAL A 402 -1.93 18.71 15.50
CA VAL A 402 -3.28 18.79 14.92
C VAL A 402 -4.27 17.98 15.76
N PRO A 403 -5.42 18.56 16.19
CA PRO A 403 -6.38 17.88 17.07
C PRO A 403 -7.27 16.86 16.33
N VAL A 404 -6.71 15.74 15.90
CA VAL A 404 -7.42 14.65 15.22
C VAL A 404 -7.97 13.64 16.24
N THR A 405 -8.85 14.13 17.11
CA THR A 405 -9.27 13.42 18.32
C THR A 405 -10.12 12.18 18.05
N LEU A 406 -11.00 12.22 17.04
CA LEU A 406 -11.92 11.11 16.75
C LEU A 406 -11.19 9.87 16.27
N ILE A 407 -10.21 10.06 15.38
CA ILE A 407 -9.36 8.97 14.90
C ILE A 407 -8.51 8.42 16.05
N GLY A 408 -7.97 9.29 16.92
CA GLY A 408 -7.26 8.89 18.13
C GLY A 408 -8.10 7.98 19.04
N GLU A 409 -9.32 8.40 19.38
CA GLU A 409 -10.25 7.59 20.18
C GLU A 409 -10.64 6.27 19.49
N SER A 410 -10.72 6.26 18.16
CA SER A 410 -11.01 5.04 17.40
C SER A 410 -9.85 4.05 17.45
N VAL A 411 -8.60 4.52 17.49
CA VAL A 411 -7.43 3.67 17.73
C VAL A 411 -7.45 3.14 19.17
N PHE A 412 -7.69 3.98 20.17
CA PHE A 412 -7.76 3.56 21.57
C PHE A 412 -8.90 2.60 21.85
N SER A 413 -10.05 2.76 21.19
CA SER A 413 -11.20 1.84 21.29
C SER A 413 -10.83 0.42 20.83
N ARG A 414 -10.02 0.30 19.77
CA ARG A 414 -9.46 -1.00 19.35
C ARG A 414 -8.52 -1.58 20.41
N CYS A 415 -7.62 -0.75 20.97
CA CYS A 415 -6.73 -1.17 22.04
C CYS A 415 -7.52 -1.67 23.27
N LEU A 416 -8.56 -0.94 23.68
CA LEU A 416 -9.45 -1.31 24.79
C LEU A 416 -10.17 -2.64 24.50
N SER A 417 -10.62 -2.86 23.27
CA SER A 417 -11.25 -4.13 22.88
C SER A 417 -10.29 -5.32 23.03
N ALA A 418 -8.99 -5.13 22.78
CA ALA A 418 -7.97 -6.17 22.89
C ALA A 418 -7.71 -6.62 24.34
N LEU A 419 -7.99 -5.77 25.33
CA LEU A 419 -7.95 -6.09 26.76
C LEU A 419 -9.15 -6.96 27.20
N LYS A 420 -9.50 -7.97 26.41
CA LYS A 420 -10.76 -8.74 26.59
C LYS A 420 -10.84 -9.43 27.95
N ASN A 421 -9.77 -10.08 28.39
CA ASN A 421 -9.79 -10.81 29.65
C ASN A 421 -9.91 -9.85 30.83
N GLU A 422 -9.13 -8.76 30.83
CA GLU A 422 -9.22 -7.69 31.84
C GLU A 422 -10.62 -7.06 31.88
N ARG A 423 -11.26 -6.82 30.72
CA ARG A 423 -12.64 -6.30 30.68
C ARG A 423 -13.65 -7.29 31.28
N VAL A 424 -13.48 -8.59 31.08
CA VAL A 424 -14.34 -9.61 31.69
C VAL A 424 -14.18 -9.62 33.21
N GLU A 425 -12.93 -9.58 33.70
CA GLU A 425 -12.64 -9.48 35.13
C GLU A 425 -13.21 -8.19 35.74
N ALA A 426 -13.00 -7.04 35.07
CA ALA A 426 -13.53 -5.75 35.49
C ALA A 426 -15.06 -5.74 35.55
N SER A 427 -15.75 -6.40 34.61
CA SER A 427 -17.22 -6.45 34.59
C SER A 427 -17.85 -7.18 35.79
N ALA A 428 -17.08 -8.02 36.48
CA ALA A 428 -17.54 -8.70 37.69
C ALA A 428 -17.40 -7.84 38.96
N VAL A 429 -16.63 -6.74 38.90
CA VAL A 429 -16.28 -5.93 40.07
C VAL A 429 -16.81 -4.49 39.96
N LEU A 430 -16.81 -3.92 38.75
CA LEU A 430 -17.25 -2.55 38.49
C LEU A 430 -18.74 -2.53 38.16
N SER A 431 -19.51 -1.74 38.91
CA SER A 431 -20.93 -1.49 38.61
C SER A 431 -21.12 -0.30 37.68
N GLY A 432 -22.25 -0.27 37.00
CA GLY A 432 -22.69 0.83 36.13
C GLY A 432 -24.20 1.03 36.22
N PRO A 433 -24.75 2.09 35.60
CA PRO A 433 -26.19 2.32 35.50
C PRO A 433 -26.89 1.24 34.64
N ASP A 434 -28.23 1.19 34.69
CA ASP A 434 -29.04 0.38 33.77
C ASP A 434 -28.86 0.92 32.34
N PRO A 435 -28.36 0.11 31.39
CA PRO A 435 -28.13 0.55 30.02
C PRO A 435 -29.43 0.80 29.24
N VAL A 436 -30.58 0.34 29.72
CA VAL A 436 -31.83 0.41 28.96
C VAL A 436 -32.42 1.82 28.95
N TYR A 437 -32.50 2.41 27.76
CA TYR A 437 -33.15 3.68 27.52
C TYR A 437 -34.68 3.56 27.68
N LYS A 438 -35.28 4.48 28.44
CA LYS A 438 -36.72 4.46 28.78
C LYS A 438 -37.59 5.44 27.97
N GLY A 439 -37.02 6.18 27.03
CA GLY A 439 -37.75 7.15 26.20
C GLY A 439 -38.28 6.58 24.89
N ASP A 440 -38.73 7.45 24.00
CA ASP A 440 -39.20 7.07 22.66
C ASP A 440 -38.05 6.56 21.79
N LYS A 441 -38.08 5.26 21.46
CA LYS A 441 -37.07 4.59 20.62
C LYS A 441 -36.97 5.20 19.22
N LYS A 442 -38.09 5.52 18.58
CA LYS A 442 -38.13 6.07 17.22
C LYS A 442 -37.52 7.47 17.18
N GLN A 443 -37.86 8.30 18.17
CA GLN A 443 -37.24 9.62 18.31
C GLN A 443 -35.74 9.51 18.57
N PHE A 444 -35.33 8.58 19.43
CA PHE A 444 -33.91 8.38 19.74
C PHE A 444 -33.11 7.88 18.52
N LEU A 445 -33.68 7.02 17.67
CA LEU A 445 -33.06 6.59 16.42
C LEU A 445 -32.78 7.75 15.46
N GLU A 446 -33.69 8.73 15.36
CA GLU A 446 -33.45 9.92 14.54
C GLU A 446 -32.36 10.83 15.16
N HIS A 447 -32.31 10.95 16.49
CA HIS A 447 -31.21 11.62 17.15
C HIS A 447 -29.88 10.89 16.89
N LEU A 448 -29.87 9.57 16.96
CA LEU A 448 -28.68 8.74 16.73
C LEU A 448 -28.17 8.87 15.30
N ARG A 449 -29.05 8.84 14.31
CA ARG A 449 -28.72 9.07 12.90
C ARG A 449 -28.01 10.41 12.68
N LYS A 450 -28.57 11.49 13.24
CA LYS A 450 -27.99 12.83 13.18
C LYS A 450 -26.68 12.96 13.96
N ALA A 451 -26.57 12.30 15.11
CA ALA A 451 -25.34 12.27 15.89
C ALA A 451 -24.20 11.58 15.14
N LEU A 452 -24.48 10.44 14.50
CA LEU A 452 -23.54 9.73 13.65
C LEU A 452 -23.10 10.61 12.47
N TYR A 453 -24.04 11.28 11.80
CA TYR A 453 -23.72 12.19 10.70
C TYR A 453 -22.85 13.37 11.14
N ALA A 454 -23.17 14.00 12.28
CA ALA A 454 -22.35 15.06 12.86
C ALA A 454 -20.93 14.56 13.17
N ALA A 455 -20.79 13.39 13.81
CA ALA A 455 -19.48 12.84 14.14
C ALA A 455 -18.66 12.48 12.89
N LYS A 456 -19.31 11.97 11.84
CA LYS A 456 -18.69 11.77 10.53
C LYS A 456 -18.15 13.09 9.96
N ILE A 457 -18.93 14.17 9.98
CA ILE A 457 -18.45 15.50 9.55
C ILE A 457 -17.21 15.93 10.33
N ILE A 458 -17.20 15.75 11.65
CA ILE A 458 -16.04 16.09 12.49
C ILE A 458 -14.81 15.24 12.13
N SER A 459 -14.96 13.93 11.96
CA SER A 459 -13.87 13.02 11.57
C SER A 459 -13.17 13.50 10.30
N TYR A 460 -13.96 13.82 9.26
CA TYR A 460 -13.43 14.30 8.00
C TYR A 460 -12.84 15.71 8.11
N ALA A 461 -13.48 16.63 8.86
CA ALA A 461 -12.91 17.96 9.11
C ALA A 461 -11.51 17.85 9.75
N GLN A 462 -11.36 17.00 10.76
CA GLN A 462 -10.09 16.71 11.41
C GLN A 462 -9.07 16.08 10.46
N GLY A 463 -9.47 15.09 9.66
CA GLY A 463 -8.60 14.45 8.67
C GLY A 463 -8.07 15.43 7.61
N PHE A 464 -8.92 16.33 7.11
CA PHE A 464 -8.50 17.36 6.17
C PHE A 464 -7.65 18.46 6.82
N MET A 465 -7.86 18.78 8.10
CA MET A 465 -6.93 19.64 8.85
C MET A 465 -5.53 19.03 8.91
N LEU A 466 -5.43 17.72 9.14
CA LEU A 466 -4.15 17.00 9.16
C LEU A 466 -3.47 17.00 7.80
N LEU A 467 -4.20 16.72 6.72
CA LEU A 467 -3.68 16.82 5.36
C LEU A 467 -3.11 18.21 5.07
N ARG A 468 -3.83 19.26 5.50
CA ARG A 468 -3.40 20.64 5.29
C ARG A 468 -2.13 20.99 6.06
N GLU A 469 -2.00 20.53 7.31
CA GLU A 469 -0.80 20.81 8.09
C GLU A 469 0.40 20.04 7.53
N ALA A 470 0.22 18.76 7.20
CA ALA A 470 1.26 17.96 6.55
C ALA A 470 1.72 18.57 5.22
N ALA A 471 0.80 19.11 4.41
CA ALA A 471 1.14 19.81 3.18
C ALA A 471 2.08 21.00 3.41
N LYS A 472 1.90 21.76 4.51
CA LYS A 472 2.81 22.86 4.86
C LYS A 472 4.18 22.34 5.32
N VAL A 473 4.19 21.37 6.24
CA VAL A 473 5.42 20.80 6.81
C VAL A 473 6.32 20.21 5.72
N HIS A 474 5.72 19.51 4.76
CA HIS A 474 6.45 18.81 3.69
C HIS A 474 6.53 19.58 2.37
N ASN A 475 5.94 20.77 2.31
CA ASN A 475 5.85 21.59 1.10
C ASN A 475 5.21 20.82 -0.09
N TRP A 476 4.14 20.07 0.19
CA TRP A 476 3.38 19.33 -0.83
C TRP A 476 2.27 20.18 -1.43
N ASN A 477 2.07 20.04 -2.74
CA ASN A 477 1.00 20.71 -3.47
C ASN A 477 -0.30 19.87 -3.50
N LEU A 478 -0.92 19.68 -2.33
CA LEU A 478 -2.12 18.83 -2.23
C LEU A 478 -3.37 19.51 -2.81
N ASN A 479 -4.09 18.79 -3.68
CA ASN A 479 -5.43 19.16 -4.13
C ASN A 479 -6.50 18.46 -3.28
N TYR A 480 -7.07 19.15 -2.30
CA TYR A 480 -8.07 18.58 -1.39
C TYR A 480 -9.36 18.13 -2.10
N GLY A 481 -9.80 18.87 -3.14
CA GLY A 481 -10.93 18.46 -3.97
C GLY A 481 -10.64 17.18 -4.75
N GLY A 482 -9.42 17.07 -5.30
CA GLY A 482 -8.92 15.85 -5.95
C GLY A 482 -8.82 14.66 -5.00
N ILE A 483 -8.35 14.87 -3.76
CA ILE A 483 -8.33 13.83 -2.72
C ILE A 483 -9.75 13.36 -2.38
N ALA A 484 -10.70 14.29 -2.21
CA ALA A 484 -12.10 13.94 -1.97
C ALA A 484 -12.70 13.14 -3.14
N LEU A 485 -12.35 13.49 -4.39
CA LEU A 485 -12.74 12.74 -5.58
C LEU A 485 -12.16 11.32 -5.58
N MET A 486 -10.86 11.16 -5.27
CA MET A 486 -10.21 9.85 -5.20
C MET A 486 -10.86 8.94 -4.16
N TRP A 487 -11.41 9.48 -3.08
CA TRP A 487 -12.11 8.71 -2.06
C TRP A 487 -13.58 8.43 -2.42
N ARG A 488 -14.16 9.13 -3.40
CA ARG A 488 -15.60 9.07 -3.70
C ARG A 488 -16.05 7.69 -4.20
N GLY A 489 -15.15 6.93 -4.84
CA GLY A 489 -15.40 5.58 -5.33
C GLY A 489 -14.20 4.67 -5.11
N GLY A 490 -14.41 3.36 -5.22
CA GLY A 490 -13.36 2.34 -5.13
C GLY A 490 -12.78 2.10 -3.75
N CYS A 491 -12.71 3.10 -2.87
CA CYS A 491 -12.17 2.95 -1.52
C CYS A 491 -13.22 2.44 -0.50
N ILE A 492 -12.78 2.16 0.74
CA ILE A 492 -13.66 1.69 1.83
C ILE A 492 -14.59 2.80 2.35
N ILE A 493 -14.09 4.03 2.44
CA ILE A 493 -14.87 5.18 2.96
C ILE A 493 -15.76 5.86 1.89
N ARG A 494 -15.95 5.20 0.74
CA ARG A 494 -16.75 5.73 -0.38
C ARG A 494 -18.19 6.02 0.07
N SER A 495 -18.68 7.20 -0.30
CA SER A 495 -19.99 7.71 0.12
C SER A 495 -20.40 8.92 -0.70
N VAL A 496 -21.71 9.20 -0.74
CA VAL A 496 -22.24 10.45 -1.33
C VAL A 496 -21.67 11.69 -0.63
N PHE A 497 -21.33 11.56 0.65
CA PHE A 497 -20.73 12.59 1.50
C PHE A 497 -19.46 13.22 0.91
N LEU A 498 -18.62 12.43 0.24
CA LEU A 498 -17.37 12.89 -0.37
C LEU A 498 -17.60 13.83 -1.57
N GLY A 499 -18.75 13.73 -2.24
CA GLY A 499 -19.16 14.68 -3.27
C GLY A 499 -19.39 16.09 -2.71
N ASN A 500 -19.90 16.21 -1.49
CA ASN A 500 -20.05 17.49 -0.81
C ASN A 500 -18.69 18.08 -0.40
N ILE A 501 -17.75 17.25 0.06
CA ILE A 501 -16.38 17.69 0.40
C ILE A 501 -15.67 18.22 -0.85
N LYS A 502 -15.76 17.48 -1.97
CA LYS A 502 -15.22 17.95 -3.26
C LYS A 502 -15.81 19.30 -3.61
N SER A 503 -17.15 19.44 -3.56
CA SER A 503 -17.83 20.70 -3.90
C SER A 503 -17.40 21.87 -3.02
N ALA A 504 -17.16 21.65 -1.72
CA ALA A 504 -16.66 22.68 -0.80
C ALA A 504 -15.26 23.17 -1.20
N TYR A 505 -14.34 22.27 -1.56
CA TYR A 505 -13.01 22.64 -2.02
C TYR A 505 -12.96 23.14 -3.46
N ASP A 506 -13.89 22.72 -4.34
CA ASP A 506 -14.06 23.32 -5.67
C ASP A 506 -14.48 24.80 -5.52
N LYS A 507 -15.39 25.11 -4.60
CA LYS A 507 -15.84 26.47 -4.29
C LYS A 507 -14.73 27.31 -3.64
N ASN A 508 -13.99 26.73 -2.69
CA ASN A 508 -12.89 27.40 -2.01
C ASN A 508 -11.71 26.43 -1.78
N PRO A 509 -10.71 26.40 -2.69
CA PRO A 509 -9.55 25.52 -2.55
C PRO A 509 -8.68 25.83 -1.32
N LYS A 510 -8.82 27.02 -0.74
CA LYS A 510 -8.08 27.49 0.45
C LYS A 510 -8.90 27.39 1.74
N LEU A 511 -10.01 26.65 1.72
CA LEU A 511 -10.86 26.45 2.89
C LEU A 511 -10.03 25.93 4.06
N SER A 512 -10.07 26.63 5.20
CA SER A 512 -9.23 26.31 6.34
C SER A 512 -9.77 25.13 7.16
N ASN A 513 -11.08 24.94 7.16
CA ASN A 513 -11.75 23.82 7.81
C ASN A 513 -13.09 23.56 7.11
N LEU A 514 -13.44 22.29 6.90
CA LEU A 514 -14.73 21.89 6.30
C LEU A 514 -15.94 22.48 7.03
N LEU A 515 -15.86 22.67 8.34
CA LEU A 515 -16.94 23.25 9.16
C LEU A 515 -17.28 24.71 8.81
N LEU A 516 -16.42 25.39 8.05
CA LEU A 516 -16.65 26.78 7.62
C LEU A 516 -17.31 26.87 6.24
N ASP A 517 -17.51 25.74 5.55
CA ASP A 517 -18.32 25.72 4.34
C ASP A 517 -19.82 25.69 4.68
N ASP A 518 -20.62 26.37 3.87
CA ASP A 518 -22.06 26.59 4.09
C ASP A 518 -22.85 25.28 4.22
N PHE A 519 -22.48 24.24 3.46
CA PHE A 519 -23.17 22.95 3.51
C PHE A 519 -22.95 22.27 4.86
N PHE A 520 -21.69 22.16 5.28
CA PHE A 520 -21.33 21.49 6.53
C PHE A 520 -21.76 22.29 7.76
N ALA A 521 -21.66 23.63 7.72
CA ALA A 521 -22.17 24.48 8.80
C ALA A 521 -23.69 24.27 9.01
N LYS A 522 -24.48 24.26 7.93
CA LYS A 522 -25.93 23.98 8.00
C LYS A 522 -26.25 22.54 8.43
N ALA A 523 -25.45 21.58 8.01
CA ALA A 523 -25.59 20.20 8.46
C ALA A 523 -25.35 20.08 9.97
N MET A 524 -24.30 20.72 10.48
CA MET A 524 -24.00 20.76 11.91
C MET A 524 -25.07 21.48 12.73
N ASP A 525 -25.59 22.62 12.24
CA ASP A 525 -26.72 23.33 12.85
C ASP A 525 -27.95 22.41 13.08
N LYS A 526 -28.25 21.56 12.10
CA LYS A 526 -29.36 20.60 12.18
C LYS A 526 -29.09 19.39 13.08
N CYS A 527 -27.82 19.08 13.37
CA CYS A 527 -27.43 17.81 14.00
C CYS A 527 -26.85 17.94 15.39
N HIS A 528 -26.24 19.09 15.74
CA HIS A 528 -25.49 19.21 17.00
C HIS A 528 -26.37 18.97 18.23
N GLN A 529 -27.66 19.35 18.19
CA GLN A 529 -28.57 19.12 19.31
C GLN A 529 -28.85 17.63 19.50
N SER A 530 -29.01 16.88 18.41
CA SER A 530 -29.14 15.42 18.46
C SER A 530 -27.87 14.76 19.00
N ALA A 531 -26.68 15.23 18.60
CA ALA A 531 -25.43 14.75 19.14
C ALA A 531 -25.34 14.94 20.66
N ARG A 532 -25.79 16.10 21.17
CA ARG A 532 -25.88 16.36 22.62
C ARG A 532 -26.81 15.38 23.31
N THR A 533 -28.02 15.18 22.78
CA THR A 533 -29.01 14.24 23.32
C THR A 533 -28.44 12.82 23.40
N VAL A 534 -27.78 12.37 22.32
CA VAL A 534 -27.21 11.02 22.25
C VAL A 534 -26.06 10.84 23.24
N VAL A 535 -25.08 11.76 23.25
CA VAL A 535 -23.93 11.70 24.15
C VAL A 535 -24.38 11.80 25.61
N SER A 536 -25.28 12.73 25.95
CA SER A 536 -25.80 12.84 27.32
C SER A 536 -26.53 11.57 27.75
N THR A 537 -27.35 11.00 26.86
CA THR A 537 -28.08 9.76 27.14
C THR A 537 -27.11 8.61 27.36
N ALA A 538 -26.16 8.41 26.44
CA ALA A 538 -25.15 7.37 26.52
C ALA A 538 -24.37 7.43 27.84
N VAL A 539 -23.98 8.63 28.28
CA VAL A 539 -23.33 8.83 29.59
C VAL A 539 -24.25 8.44 30.74
N THR A 540 -25.51 8.85 30.73
CA THR A 540 -26.46 8.55 31.83
C THR A 540 -26.80 7.07 31.96
N ILE A 541 -26.80 6.33 30.83
CA ILE A 541 -27.09 4.89 30.79
C ILE A 541 -25.81 4.04 30.71
N GLY A 542 -24.62 4.63 30.77
CA GLY A 542 -23.35 3.90 30.85
C GLY A 542 -22.97 3.12 29.59
N ILE A 543 -23.38 3.57 28.40
CA ILE A 543 -22.94 3.00 27.12
C ILE A 543 -21.75 3.81 26.59
N PRO A 544 -20.59 3.19 26.33
CA PRO A 544 -19.37 3.90 25.93
C PRO A 544 -19.51 4.46 24.52
N THR A 545 -19.29 5.78 24.38
CA THR A 545 -19.36 6.48 23.10
C THR A 545 -18.14 7.40 22.87
N PRO A 546 -16.90 6.88 22.91
CA PRO A 546 -15.70 7.71 22.86
C PRO A 546 -15.59 8.55 21.58
N ALA A 547 -15.91 7.99 20.41
CA ALA A 547 -15.83 8.71 19.14
C ALA A 547 -16.95 9.75 19.00
N LEU A 548 -18.21 9.44 19.37
CA LEU A 548 -19.29 10.43 19.36
C LEU A 548 -19.05 11.56 20.39
N SER A 549 -18.53 11.21 21.58
CA SER A 549 -18.23 12.16 22.65
C SER A 549 -17.12 13.14 22.25
N THR A 550 -16.01 12.63 21.71
CA THR A 550 -14.89 13.48 21.28
C THR A 550 -15.25 14.34 20.07
N ALA A 551 -16.14 13.86 19.19
CA ALA A 551 -16.66 14.67 18.08
C ALA A 551 -17.38 15.93 18.59
N LEU A 552 -18.27 15.76 19.57
CA LEU A 552 -19.01 16.86 20.18
C LEU A 552 -18.07 17.81 20.94
N ALA A 553 -17.13 17.25 21.71
CA ALA A 553 -16.14 18.04 22.44
C ALA A 553 -15.26 18.88 21.51
N PHE A 554 -14.79 18.30 20.39
CA PHE A 554 -14.05 19.05 19.37
C PHE A 554 -14.90 20.15 18.73
N TYR A 555 -16.15 19.85 18.37
CA TYR A 555 -17.05 20.86 17.79
C TYR A 555 -17.25 22.06 18.71
N ASP A 556 -17.54 21.81 19.99
CA ASP A 556 -17.69 22.86 21.00
C ASP A 556 -16.38 23.60 21.26
N GLY A 557 -15.24 22.90 21.25
CA GLY A 557 -13.92 23.52 21.35
C GLY A 557 -13.63 24.46 20.17
N PHE A 558 -13.85 23.98 18.94
CA PHE A 558 -13.52 24.70 17.71
C PHE A 558 -14.37 25.95 17.49
N ARG A 559 -15.65 25.94 17.87
CA ARG A 559 -16.56 27.09 17.71
C ARG A 559 -16.47 28.13 18.83
N THR A 560 -15.67 27.89 19.87
CA THR A 560 -15.59 28.76 21.04
C THR A 560 -14.46 29.77 20.87
N GLY A 561 -14.80 31.06 20.75
CA GLY A 561 -13.80 32.13 20.53
C GLY A 561 -12.79 32.33 21.67
N ARG A 562 -13.08 31.84 22.89
CA ARG A 562 -12.16 31.87 24.03
C ARG A 562 -12.28 30.60 24.87
N LEU A 563 -11.24 29.78 24.86
CA LEU A 563 -11.14 28.52 25.61
C LEU A 563 -10.48 28.72 26.99
N PRO A 564 -10.63 27.77 27.92
CA PRO A 564 -10.01 27.83 29.25
C PRO A 564 -8.48 27.64 29.24
N ALA A 565 -7.83 27.59 28.07
CA ALA A 565 -6.37 27.46 27.92
C ALA A 565 -5.60 28.64 28.54
N ASN A 566 -6.26 29.77 28.82
CA ASN A 566 -5.66 30.87 29.58
C ASN A 566 -5.27 30.44 31.02
N LEU A 567 -6.07 29.58 31.68
CA LEU A 567 -5.71 29.04 32.99
C LEU A 567 -4.53 28.07 32.88
N LEU A 568 -4.49 27.25 31.83
CA LEU A 568 -3.36 26.36 31.55
C LEU A 568 -2.06 27.17 31.35
N GLN A 569 -2.10 28.28 30.62
CA GLN A 569 -0.95 29.18 30.48
C GLN A 569 -0.54 29.80 31.82
N ALA A 570 -1.50 30.29 32.62
CA ALA A 570 -1.22 30.84 33.95
C ALA A 570 -0.58 29.79 34.87
N GLN A 571 -1.05 28.54 34.87
CA GLN A 571 -0.45 27.45 35.64
C GLN A 571 1.00 27.18 35.19
N ARG A 572 1.26 27.07 33.89
CA ARG A 572 2.61 26.87 33.33
C ARG A 572 3.56 27.98 33.74
N ASP A 573 3.12 29.24 33.67
CA ASP A 573 3.93 30.37 34.09
C ASP A 573 4.13 30.40 35.62
N TYR A 574 3.12 30.01 36.40
CA TYR A 574 3.19 29.94 37.85
C TYR A 574 4.28 28.99 38.36
N PHE A 575 4.29 27.73 37.91
CA PHE A 575 5.23 26.74 38.44
C PHE A 575 6.57 26.71 37.70
N GLY A 576 6.62 27.17 36.45
CA GLY A 576 7.75 26.94 35.55
C GLY A 576 8.28 28.17 34.83
N ALA A 577 7.73 29.37 35.10
CA ALA A 577 8.09 30.61 34.43
C ALA A 577 8.10 30.50 32.90
N HIS A 578 7.14 29.72 32.36
CA HIS A 578 7.03 29.40 30.94
C HIS A 578 6.51 30.54 30.06
N THR A 579 6.22 31.71 30.65
CA THR A 579 5.66 32.89 29.98
C THR A 579 4.28 32.66 29.35
N TYR A 580 3.59 33.74 29.00
CA TYR A 580 2.31 33.73 28.30
C TYR A 580 2.09 35.04 27.53
N GLU A 581 1.12 35.05 26.61
CA GLU A 581 0.72 36.24 25.87
C GLU A 581 -0.56 36.86 26.45
N LEU A 582 -0.70 38.18 26.32
CA LEU A 582 -1.91 38.91 26.69
C LEU A 582 -2.80 39.15 25.46
N LEU A 583 -4.12 39.17 25.68
CA LEU A 583 -5.09 39.52 24.64
C LEU A 583 -4.81 40.94 24.11
N GLY A 584 -4.74 41.10 22.78
CA GLY A 584 -4.42 42.36 22.12
C GLY A 584 -2.93 42.73 22.15
N GLN A 585 -2.07 41.82 22.60
CA GLN A 585 -0.60 41.96 22.61
C GLN A 585 0.08 40.69 22.10
N GLU A 586 -0.50 40.06 21.09
CA GLU A 586 0.01 38.85 20.46
C GLU A 586 1.46 39.05 19.97
N GLY A 587 2.30 38.04 20.16
CA GLY A 587 3.74 38.04 19.94
C GLY A 587 4.57 38.54 21.14
N LYS A 588 3.95 39.10 22.19
CA LYS A 588 4.66 39.56 23.40
C LYS A 588 4.44 38.62 24.57
N PHE A 589 5.51 37.92 24.95
CA PHE A 589 5.53 37.02 26.09
C PHE A 589 5.87 37.75 27.39
N VAL A 590 5.06 37.49 28.42
CA VAL A 590 5.18 38.07 29.77
C VAL A 590 5.33 36.94 30.77
N HIS A 591 6.20 37.13 31.76
CA HIS A 591 6.26 36.31 32.97
C HIS A 591 5.73 37.12 34.15
N THR A 592 4.87 36.50 34.96
CA THR A 592 4.38 37.11 36.21
C THR A 592 5.04 36.44 37.41
N ASN A 593 5.52 37.23 38.37
CA ASN A 593 5.92 36.70 39.67
C ASN A 593 4.67 36.41 40.52
N TRP A 594 4.10 35.22 40.35
CA TRP A 594 2.84 34.84 40.98
C TRP A 594 2.93 34.66 42.50
N THR A 595 4.11 34.32 43.02
CA THR A 595 4.31 33.98 44.45
C THR A 595 4.85 35.14 45.28
N GLY A 596 5.26 36.23 44.65
CA GLY A 596 5.99 37.33 45.28
C GLY A 596 7.45 37.00 45.64
N HIS A 597 7.86 35.74 45.51
CA HIS A 597 9.20 35.26 45.84
C HIS A 597 9.93 34.63 44.64
N GLY A 598 9.27 34.52 43.48
CA GLY A 598 9.89 34.12 42.22
C GLY A 598 10.83 35.20 41.69
N GLY A 599 11.96 34.79 41.10
CA GLY A 599 12.87 35.71 40.43
C GLY A 599 12.29 36.32 39.15
N LYS A 600 12.98 37.30 38.55
CA LYS A 600 12.60 37.88 37.23
C LYS A 600 13.01 37.01 36.04
N VAL A 601 13.48 35.79 36.28
CA VAL A 601 14.05 34.91 35.26
C VAL A 601 12.94 34.01 34.72
N SER A 602 12.70 34.07 33.41
CA SER A 602 11.77 33.19 32.71
C SER A 602 12.50 32.08 31.96
N ALA A 603 11.80 30.99 31.67
CA ALA A 603 12.27 29.99 30.72
C ALA A 603 12.37 30.61 29.31
N SER A 604 13.33 30.15 28.50
CA SER A 604 13.34 30.47 27.07
C SER A 604 12.09 29.89 26.42
N THR A 605 11.50 30.62 25.48
CA THR A 605 10.34 30.15 24.71
C THR A 605 10.68 28.85 23.99
N TYR A 606 9.81 27.85 24.10
CA TYR A 606 9.86 26.66 23.26
C TYR A 606 9.26 27.04 21.91
N ASP A 607 10.05 27.00 20.84
CA ASP A 607 9.50 26.94 19.48
C ASP A 607 8.93 25.52 19.32
N ALA A 608 7.60 25.40 19.37
CA ALA A 608 6.87 24.15 19.22
C ALA A 608 6.41 23.95 17.78
#